data_AF-A0A2H0HPC5-F1
#
_entry.id   AF-A0A2H0HPC5-F1
#
_cell.length_a   1.000
_cell.length_b   1.000
_cell.length_c   1.000
_cell.angle_alpha   90.00
_cell.angle_beta   90.00
_cell.angle_gamma   90.00
#
_symmetry.space_group_name_H-M   'P 1'
#
loop_
_entity.id
_entity.type
_entity.pdbx_description
1 polymer ?
#
loop_
_entity_poly.entity_id
_entity_poly.type
_entity_poly.pdbx_seq_one_letter_code
_entity_poly.pdbx_strand_id
1 'polypeptide(L)' 'MDDLRLPPQAVEAEQAVLGGLMLAPESLDRVADVLVEEDFYRRDHRAIFRAVRELAGKNMPFDAITLGEWL' A
#
# COMPACT_ATOMS: atom_id res chain seq x y z
N MET A 1 14.91 16.33 -26.83
CA MET A 1 15.20 16.21 -25.39
C MET A 1 14.04 15.45 -24.81
N ASP A 2 14.06 14.13 -24.98
CA ASP A 2 13.13 13.24 -24.31
C ASP A 2 13.62 13.13 -22.88
N ASP A 3 13.11 14.02 -22.02
CA ASP A 3 13.03 13.74 -20.60
C ASP A 3 12.20 12.47 -20.49
N LEU A 4 12.89 11.33 -20.38
CA LEU A 4 12.37 10.09 -19.87
C LEU A 4 11.84 10.43 -18.46
N ARG A 5 10.60 10.92 -18.39
CA ARG A 5 9.86 11.24 -17.16
C ARG A 5 9.68 9.92 -16.40
N LEU A 6 10.73 9.50 -15.71
CA LEU A 6 10.56 8.81 -14.44
C LEU A 6 9.59 9.72 -13.65
N PRO A 7 8.36 9.25 -13.34
CA PRO A 7 7.42 10.08 -12.64
C PRO A 7 8.09 10.54 -11.34
N PRO A 8 8.07 11.86 -11.01
CA PRO A 8 8.54 12.31 -9.71
C PRO A 8 7.82 11.47 -8.67
N GLN A 9 8.58 10.80 -7.79
CA GLN A 9 8.12 9.77 -6.84
C GLN A 9 6.66 10.05 -6.43
N ALA A 10 5.71 9.27 -6.93
CA ALA A 10 4.28 9.54 -6.76
C ALA A 10 3.83 9.15 -5.35
N VAL A 11 4.46 9.76 -4.34
CA VAL A 11 4.27 9.49 -2.92
C VAL A 11 2.82 9.70 -2.52
N GLU A 12 2.17 10.72 -3.08
CA GLU A 12 0.76 11.00 -2.86
C GLU A 12 -0.13 9.89 -3.43
N ALA A 13 0.26 9.27 -4.55
CA ALA A 13 -0.46 8.14 -5.11
C ALA A 13 -0.30 6.89 -4.23
N GLU A 14 0.91 6.63 -3.73
CA GLU A 14 1.15 5.55 -2.77
C GLU A 14 0.33 5.74 -1.49
N GLN A 15 0.31 6.96 -0.94
CA GLN A 15 -0.53 7.30 0.22
C GLN A 15 -2.01 7.10 -0.06
N ALA A 16 -2.49 7.49 -1.25
CA ALA A 16 -3.89 7.30 -1.63
C ALA A 16 -4.26 5.81 -1.74
N VAL A 17 -3.37 4.97 -2.26
CA VAL A 17 -3.57 3.51 -2.31
C VAL A 17 -3.62 2.94 -0.90
N LEU A 18 -2.64 3.24 -0.05
CA LEU A 18 -2.57 2.72 1.32
C LEU A 18 -3.76 3.18 2.16
N GLY A 19 -4.08 4.48 2.14
CA GLY A 19 -5.24 5.02 2.84
C GLY A 19 -6.57 4.48 2.29
N GLY A 20 -6.67 4.30 0.98
CA GLY A 20 -7.83 3.69 0.34
C GLY A 20 -8.07 2.25 0.82
N LEU A 21 -7.01 1.44 0.90
CA LEU A 21 -7.08 0.08 1.43
C LEU A 21 -7.52 0.06 2.91
N MET A 22 -6.98 0.97 3.73
CA MET A 22 -7.37 1.09 5.15
C MET A 22 -8.85 1.48 5.32
N LEU A 23 -9.43 2.24 4.38
CA LEU A 23 -10.82 2.69 4.41
C LEU A 23 -11.80 1.69 3.78
N ALA A 24 -11.36 0.96 2.76
CA ALA A 24 -12.16 -0.01 2.01
C ALA A 24 -11.40 -1.34 1.88
N PRO A 25 -11.35 -2.17 2.95
CA PRO A 25 -10.62 -3.44 2.97
C PRO A 25 -11.02 -4.41 1.84
N GLU A 26 -12.27 -4.36 1.39
CA GLU A 26 -12.79 -5.17 0.27
C GLU A 26 -12.13 -4.84 -1.08
N SER A 27 -11.45 -3.70 -1.19
CA SER A 27 -10.70 -3.32 -2.39
C SER A 27 -9.35 -4.05 -2.52
N LEU A 28 -8.87 -4.70 -1.44
CA LEU A 28 -7.57 -5.36 -1.43
C LEU A 28 -7.47 -6.43 -2.51
N ASP A 29 -8.49 -7.25 -2.74
CA ASP A 29 -8.46 -8.31 -3.76
C ASP A 29 -8.20 -7.72 -5.16
N ARG A 30 -8.77 -6.56 -5.46
CA ARG A 30 -8.57 -5.88 -6.76
C ARG A 30 -7.17 -5.30 -6.91
N VAL A 31 -6.57 -4.89 -5.80
CA VAL A 31 -5.25 -4.25 -5.77
C VAL A 31 -4.13 -5.29 -5.73
N ALA A 32 -4.32 -6.37 -4.98
CA ALA A 32 -3.32 -7.42 -4.77
C ALA A 32 -2.97 -8.19 -6.04
N ASP A 33 -3.84 -8.17 -7.06
CA ASP A 33 -3.58 -8.76 -8.37
C ASP A 33 -2.62 -7.92 -9.25
N VAL A 34 -2.48 -6.63 -8.95
CA VAL A 34 -1.77 -5.66 -9.80
C VAL A 34 -0.64 -4.91 -9.11
N LEU A 35 -0.61 -4.90 -7.78
CA LEU A 35 0.43 -4.26 -6.98
C LEU A 35 1.12 -5.26 -6.04
N VAL A 36 2.44 -5.17 -5.99
CA VAL A 36 3.31 -5.81 -4.99
C VAL A 36 4.01 -4.76 -4.12
N GLU A 37 4.60 -5.18 -3.00
CA GLU A 37 5.26 -4.23 -2.08
C GLU A 37 6.44 -3.52 -2.74
N GLU A 38 7.10 -4.15 -3.71
CA GLU A 38 8.22 -3.59 -4.47
C GLU A 38 7.82 -2.42 -5.39
N ASP A 39 6.54 -2.29 -5.73
CA ASP A 39 6.03 -1.19 -6.57
C ASP A 39 5.97 0.16 -5.82
N PHE A 40 5.92 0.11 -4.49
CA PHE A 40 5.94 1.31 -3.65
C PHE A 40 7.37 1.85 -3.55
N TYR A 41 7.63 3.08 -3.99
CA TYR A 41 8.95 3.69 -3.96
C TYR A 41 9.48 3.85 -2.53
N ARG A 42 8.65 4.34 -1.59
CA ARG A 42 9.12 4.58 -0.23
C ARG A 42 9.14 3.30 0.60
N ARG A 43 10.24 3.06 1.30
CA ARG A 43 10.45 1.85 2.10
C ARG A 43 9.41 1.66 3.20
N ASP A 44 8.98 2.75 3.85
CA ASP A 44 7.89 2.72 4.84
C ASP A 44 6.57 2.31 4.20
N HIS A 45 6.25 2.79 3.00
CA HIS A 45 5.06 2.36 2.27
C HIS A 45 5.08 0.88 1.88
N ARG A 46 6.25 0.34 1.49
CA ARG A 46 6.41 -1.12 1.29
C ARG A 46 6.07 -1.89 2.55
N ALA A 47 6.57 -1.44 3.70
CA ALA A 47 6.32 -2.08 4.99
C ALA A 47 4.82 -2.05 5.36
N ILE A 48 4.14 -0.93 5.12
CA ILE A 48 2.70 -0.82 5.34
C ILE A 48 1.94 -1.78 4.43
N PHE A 49 2.23 -1.82 3.13
CA PHE A 49 1.55 -2.73 2.20
C PHE A 49 1.78 -4.20 2.56
N ARG A 50 3.00 -4.56 2.95
CA ARG A 50 3.32 -5.90 3.45
C ARG A 50 2.49 -6.26 4.68
N ALA A 51 2.39 -5.35 5.66
CA ALA A 51 1.57 -5.56 6.85
C ALA A 51 0.08 -5.71 6.53
N VAL A 52 -0.46 -4.91 5.59
CA VAL A 52 -1.82 -5.06 5.07
C VAL A 52 -2.04 -6.49 4.55
N ARG A 53 -1.14 -7.00 3.70
CA ARG A 53 -1.26 -8.36 3.15
C ARG A 53 -1.17 -9.43 4.22
N GLU A 54 -0.28 -9.27 5.20
CA GLU A 54 -0.12 -10.24 6.28
C GLU A 54 -1.35 -10.33 7.17
N LEU A 55 -1.91 -9.17 7.57
CA LEU A 55 -3.12 -9.10 8.39
C LEU A 55 -4.34 -9.63 7.62
N ALA A 56 -4.48 -9.26 6.34
CA ALA A 56 -5.54 -9.78 5.49
C ALA A 56 -5.47 -11.31 5.36
N GLY A 57 -4.27 -11.88 5.16
CA GLY A 57 -4.07 -13.33 5.12
C GLY A 57 -4.42 -14.06 6.43
N LYS A 58 -4.45 -13.33 7.55
CA LYS A 58 -4.88 -13.80 8.87
C LYS A 58 -6.35 -13.52 9.16
N ASN A 59 -7.11 -12.96 8.21
CA ASN A 59 -8.46 -12.44 8.42
C ASN A 59 -8.55 -11.42 9.58
N MET A 60 -7.51 -10.59 9.73
CA MET A 60 -7.44 -9.52 10.72
C MET A 60 -7.70 -8.14 10.07
N PRO A 61 -8.23 -7.16 10.83
CA PRO A 61 -8.36 -5.80 10.34
C PRO A 61 -6.98 -5.19 10.04
N PHE A 62 -6.93 -4.26 9.09
CA PHE A 62 -5.73 -3.54 8.67
C PHE A 62 -6.00 -2.05 8.47
N ASP A 63 -6.88 -1.47 9.28
CA ASP A 63 -7.06 -0.03 9.35
C ASP A 63 -5.81 0.68 9.94
N ALA A 64 -5.79 2.00 9.90
CA ALA A 64 -4.65 2.81 10.33
C ALA A 64 -4.27 2.63 11.80
N ILE A 65 -5.23 2.33 12.69
CA ILE A 65 -4.95 2.10 14.11
C ILE A 65 -4.27 0.73 14.24
N THR A 66 -4.89 -0.31 13.68
CA THR A 66 -4.35 -1.67 13.74
C THR A 66 -2.94 -1.76 13.15
N LEU A 67 -2.70 -1.11 12.00
CA LEU A 67 -1.38 -1.09 11.37
C LEU A 67 -0.35 -0.30 12.20
N GLY A 68 -0.76 0.77 12.87
CA GLY A 68 0.11 1.55 13.76
C GLY A 68 0.53 0.79 15.02
N GLU A 69 -0.28 -0.17 15.48
CA GLU A 69 0.07 -1.06 16.59
C GLU A 69 0.91 -2.27 16.14
N TRP A 70 0.74 -2.69 14.88
CA TRP A 70 1.41 -3.87 14.32
C TRP A 70 2.88 -3.62 13.93
N LEU A 71 3.20 -2.43 13.45
CA LEU A 71 4.52 -2.04 12.93
C LEU A 71 5.49 -1.58 14.03
#